data_AF-A0AAU9EL04-F1
#
_entry.id   AF-A0AAU9EL04-F1
#
_cell.length_a   1.000
_cell.length_b   1.000
_cell.length_c   1.000
_cell.angle_alpha   90.00
_cell.angle_beta   90.00
_cell.angle_gamma   90.00
#
_symmetry.space_group_name_H-M   'P 1'
#
loop_
_entity.id
_entity.type
_entity.pdbx_description
1 polymer ?
#
loop_
_entity_poly.entity_id
_entity_poly.type
_entity_poly.pdbx_seq_one_letter_code
_entity_poly.pdbx_strand_id
1 'polypeptide(L)'
;MAEIKSALEIALERAAALGAGEDDSKRQAQEKGQALARQCLEGDLSGAELAAELSGLGAEASAATVGHLLEALDEGRAGALPALAALCSQGPARQAYEALKLAQAQRAAALEALEAELAGEMSQGLAALGIGGDAARPNPAAHPEYQARCDAALATARAKLKAAGQTLLQALARAE
;
A
#
# COMPACT_ATOMS: atom_id res chain seq x y z
N MET A 1 -28.62 33.52 41.92
CA MET A 1 -28.13 34.44 40.88
C MET A 1 -27.87 33.58 39.65
N ALA A 2 -28.67 33.73 38.59
CA ALA A 2 -28.50 32.98 37.37
C ALA A 2 -27.48 33.74 36.50
N GLU A 3 -26.27 33.19 36.38
CA GLU A 3 -25.26 33.68 35.45
C GLU A 3 -25.80 33.49 34.03
N ILE A 4 -26.16 34.59 33.38
CA ILE A 4 -26.59 34.57 31.98
C ILE A 4 -25.31 34.40 31.17
N LYS A 5 -25.02 33.15 30.76
CA LYS A 5 -23.96 32.83 29.78
C LYS A 5 -24.09 33.80 28.60
N SER A 6 -23.01 34.52 28.32
CA SER A 6 -22.96 35.51 27.26
C SER A 6 -23.19 34.83 25.90
N ALA A 7 -23.94 35.46 24.99
CA ALA A 7 -24.17 34.94 23.63
C ALA A 7 -22.86 34.60 22.88
N LEU A 8 -21.74 35.21 23.29
CA LEU A 8 -20.41 34.97 22.76
C LEU A 8 -19.80 33.63 23.25
N GLU A 9 -20.07 33.23 24.50
CA GLU A 9 -19.69 31.90 25.01
C GLU A 9 -20.52 30.79 24.34
N ILE A 10 -21.81 31.04 24.10
CA ILE A 10 -22.68 30.09 23.39
C ILE A 10 -22.23 29.93 21.92
N ALA A 11 -21.79 31.04 21.29
CA ALA A 11 -21.23 30.99 19.94
C ALA A 11 -19.88 30.27 19.88
N LEU A 12 -19.01 30.45 20.88
CA LEU A 12 -17.73 29.74 20.99
C LEU A 12 -17.91 28.25 21.31
N GLU A 13 -18.83 27.87 22.21
CA GLU A 13 -19.17 26.47 22.47
C GLU A 13 -19.74 25.79 21.21
N ARG A 14 -20.58 26.48 20.42
CA ARG A 14 -21.08 25.96 19.15
C ARG A 14 -20.00 25.85 18.07
N ALA A 15 -19.10 26.81 17.96
CA ALA A 15 -17.99 26.75 17.01
C ALA A 15 -17.00 25.63 17.35
N ALA A 16 -16.70 25.43 18.64
CA ALA A 16 -15.86 24.33 19.10
C ALA A 16 -16.52 22.95 18.88
N ALA A 17 -17.83 22.84 19.11
CA ALA A 17 -18.58 21.61 18.85
C ALA A 17 -18.67 21.26 17.36
N LEU A 18 -18.71 22.26 16.47
CA LEU A 18 -18.68 22.06 15.01
C LEU A 18 -17.30 21.61 14.51
N GLY A 19 -16.21 22.15 15.07
CA GLY A 19 -14.85 21.73 14.72
C GLY A 19 -14.49 20.32 15.19
N ALA A 20 -14.95 19.92 16.39
CA ALA A 20 -14.70 18.57 16.92
C ALA A 20 -15.43 17.47 16.12
N GLY A 21 -16.62 17.76 15.59
CA GLY A 21 -17.41 16.79 14.82
C GLY A 21 -16.84 16.46 13.44
N GLU A 22 -16.17 17.40 12.78
CA GLU A 22 -15.50 17.15 11.48
C GLU A 22 -14.27 16.25 11.62
N ASP A 23 -13.45 16.47 12.65
CA ASP A 23 -12.25 15.66 12.89
C ASP A 23 -12.62 14.22 13.29
N ASP A 24 -13.66 14.04 14.11
CA ASP A 24 -14.16 12.70 14.47
C ASP A 24 -14.73 11.96 13.24
N SER A 25 -15.43 12.67 12.36
CA SER A 25 -15.99 12.08 11.14
C SER A 25 -14.89 11.63 10.17
N LYS A 26 -13.85 12.44 9.97
CA LYS A 26 -12.69 12.09 9.14
C LYS A 26 -11.94 10.90 9.72
N ARG A 27 -11.71 10.90 11.03
CA ARG A 27 -11.06 9.78 11.72
C ARG A 27 -11.84 8.49 11.55
N GLN A 28 -13.17 8.52 11.73
CA GLN A 28 -14.02 7.35 11.52
C GLN A 28 -13.99 6.84 10.07
N ALA A 29 -13.99 7.74 9.08
CA ALA A 29 -13.87 7.37 7.68
C ALA A 29 -12.52 6.68 7.39
N GLN A 30 -11.42 7.20 7.95
CA GLN A 30 -10.10 6.59 7.81
C GLN A 30 -10.01 5.22 8.48
N GLU A 31 -10.48 5.10 9.72
CA GLU A 31 -10.51 3.84 10.46
C GLU A 31 -11.33 2.78 9.72
N LYS A 32 -12.48 3.17 9.17
CA LYS A 32 -13.32 2.28 8.37
C LYS A 32 -12.66 1.86 7.06
N GLY A 33 -12.03 2.77 6.33
CA GLY A 33 -11.28 2.44 5.11
C GLY A 33 -10.12 1.48 5.37
N GLN A 34 -9.36 1.71 6.45
CA GLN A 34 -8.29 0.79 6.87
C GLN A 34 -8.82 -0.59 7.23
N ALA A 35 -9.94 -0.67 7.96
CA ALA A 35 -10.57 -1.94 8.32
C ALA A 35 -11.00 -2.74 7.08
N LEU A 36 -11.63 -2.08 6.11
CA LEU A 36 -12.04 -2.71 4.85
C LEU A 36 -10.84 -3.21 4.03
N ALA A 37 -9.76 -2.42 3.96
CA ALA A 37 -8.53 -2.83 3.31
C ALA A 37 -7.94 -4.10 3.96
N ARG A 38 -7.94 -4.17 5.30
CA ARG A 38 -7.44 -5.35 6.04
C ARG A 38 -8.29 -6.59 5.78
N GLN A 39 -9.62 -6.48 5.89
CA GLN A 39 -10.54 -7.57 5.58
C GLN A 39 -10.32 -8.10 4.16
N CYS A 40 -10.07 -7.21 3.20
CA CYS A 40 -9.77 -7.62 1.84
C CYS A 40 -8.42 -8.35 1.71
N LEU A 41 -7.39 -7.89 2.41
CA LEU A 41 -6.07 -8.53 2.43
C LEU A 41 -6.07 -9.88 3.17
N GLU A 42 -6.95 -10.05 4.14
CA GLU A 42 -7.17 -11.29 4.90
C GLU A 42 -8.06 -12.30 4.15
N GLY A 43 -8.76 -11.85 3.11
CA GLY A 43 -9.64 -12.68 2.28
C GLY A 43 -11.08 -12.77 2.77
N ASP A 44 -11.43 -12.03 3.84
CA ASP A 44 -12.79 -11.92 4.36
C ASP A 44 -13.70 -11.08 3.45
N LEU A 45 -13.10 -10.27 2.57
CA LEU A 45 -13.80 -9.41 1.62
C LEU A 45 -13.14 -9.52 0.23
N SER A 46 -13.93 -9.81 -0.81
CA SER A 46 -13.42 -9.76 -2.18
C SER A 46 -13.18 -8.32 -2.64
N GLY A 47 -12.32 -8.13 -3.65
CA GLY A 47 -12.10 -6.79 -4.21
C GLY A 47 -13.37 -6.15 -4.80
N ALA A 48 -14.32 -6.96 -5.30
CA ALA A 48 -15.58 -6.46 -5.82
C ALA A 48 -16.50 -5.97 -4.70
N GLU A 49 -16.57 -6.71 -3.58
CA GLU A 49 -17.31 -6.30 -2.39
C GLU A 49 -16.68 -5.06 -1.75
N LEU A 50 -15.34 -4.99 -1.73
CA LEU A 50 -14.62 -3.79 -1.30
C LEU A 50 -15.02 -2.55 -2.12
N ALA A 51 -15.04 -2.68 -3.45
CA ALA A 51 -15.45 -1.58 -4.33
C ALA A 51 -16.90 -1.15 -4.08
N ALA A 52 -17.81 -2.11 -3.81
CA ALA A 52 -19.19 -1.83 -3.48
C ALA A 52 -19.33 -1.11 -2.13
N GLU A 53 -18.64 -1.57 -1.09
CA GLU A 53 -18.64 -0.95 0.25
C GLU A 53 -18.13 0.49 0.20
N LEU A 54 -17.06 0.76 -0.58
CA LEU A 54 -16.50 2.11 -0.69
C LEU A 54 -17.38 3.11 -1.42
N SER A 55 -18.25 2.67 -2.32
CA SER A 55 -19.16 3.57 -3.06
C SER A 55 -20.09 4.39 -2.17
N GLY A 56 -20.29 3.96 -0.91
CA GLY A 56 -21.12 4.66 0.08
C GLY A 56 -20.35 5.42 1.18
N LEU A 57 -19.01 5.42 1.18
CA LEU A 57 -18.20 5.89 2.32
C LEU A 57 -17.44 7.20 2.10
N GLY A 58 -17.42 7.70 0.86
CA GLY A 58 -16.81 8.97 0.47
C GLY A 58 -15.27 8.95 0.37
N ALA A 59 -14.73 10.03 -0.19
CA ALA A 59 -13.32 10.16 -0.58
C ALA A 59 -12.28 9.81 0.49
N GLU A 60 -12.53 10.17 1.75
CA GLU A 60 -11.58 9.91 2.85
C GLU A 60 -11.41 8.42 3.15
N ALA A 61 -12.52 7.67 3.15
CA ALA A 61 -12.49 6.21 3.33
C ALA A 61 -11.86 5.51 2.11
N SER A 62 -12.18 5.98 0.90
CA SER A 62 -11.56 5.52 -0.35
C SER A 62 -10.04 5.73 -0.33
N ALA A 63 -9.59 6.93 0.05
CA ALA A 63 -8.16 7.28 0.11
C ALA A 63 -7.42 6.45 1.18
N ALA A 64 -8.00 6.30 2.37
CA ALA A 64 -7.41 5.47 3.43
C ALA A 64 -7.28 4.00 3.01
N THR A 65 -8.30 3.46 2.33
CA THR A 65 -8.31 2.10 1.82
C THR A 65 -7.21 1.88 0.78
N VAL A 66 -7.15 2.75 -0.23
CA VAL A 66 -6.14 2.68 -1.29
C VAL A 66 -4.74 2.86 -0.72
N GLY A 67 -4.55 3.79 0.22
CA GLY A 67 -3.29 3.98 0.93
C GLY A 67 -2.81 2.69 1.59
N HIS A 68 -3.69 2.02 2.34
CA HIS A 68 -3.33 0.77 3.01
C HIS A 68 -3.07 -0.39 2.04
N LEU A 69 -3.80 -0.46 0.92
CA LEU A 69 -3.53 -1.43 -0.14
C LEU A 69 -2.18 -1.17 -0.84
N LEU A 70 -1.78 0.09 -1.02
CA LEU A 70 -0.48 0.45 -1.58
C LEU A 70 0.67 0.11 -0.61
N GLU A 71 0.49 0.29 0.69
CA GLU A 71 1.44 -0.17 1.72
C GLU A 71 1.58 -1.70 1.68
N ALA A 72 0.46 -2.42 1.64
CA ALA A 72 0.47 -3.88 1.53
C ALA A 72 1.13 -4.37 0.24
N LEU A 73 1.01 -3.61 -0.86
CA LEU A 73 1.72 -3.90 -2.10
C LEU A 73 3.23 -3.71 -1.96
N ASP A 74 3.67 -2.66 -1.25
CA ASP A 74 5.10 -2.46 -0.94
C ASP A 74 5.63 -3.57 -0.02
N GLU A 75 4.82 -4.10 0.88
CA GLU A 75 5.13 -5.29 1.69
C GLU A 75 5.11 -6.61 0.89
N GLY A 76 4.63 -6.60 -0.35
CA GLY A 76 4.56 -7.79 -1.20
C GLY A 76 3.37 -8.71 -0.92
N ARG A 77 2.30 -8.21 -0.29
CA ARG A 77 1.09 -9.00 -0.03
C ARG A 77 0.32 -9.30 -1.31
N ALA A 78 0.08 -10.58 -1.60
CA ALA A 78 -0.52 -11.03 -2.85
C ALA A 78 -1.94 -10.48 -3.13
N GLY A 79 -2.72 -10.19 -2.09
CA GLY A 79 -4.10 -9.68 -2.20
C GLY A 79 -4.21 -8.20 -2.61
N ALA A 80 -3.13 -7.42 -2.49
CA ALA A 80 -3.18 -5.97 -2.71
C ALA A 80 -3.45 -5.58 -4.17
N LEU A 81 -2.76 -6.25 -5.12
CA LEU A 81 -2.89 -5.95 -6.55
C LEU A 81 -4.29 -6.25 -7.11
N PRO A 82 -4.91 -7.42 -6.82
CA PRO A 82 -6.28 -7.71 -7.20
C PRO A 82 -7.31 -6.75 -6.59
N ALA A 83 -7.14 -6.38 -5.30
CA ALA A 83 -8.02 -5.42 -4.64
C ALA A 83 -7.97 -4.04 -5.32
N LEU A 84 -6.77 -3.52 -5.59
CA LEU A 84 -6.59 -2.27 -6.34
C LEU A 84 -7.18 -2.33 -7.75
N ALA A 85 -7.11 -3.49 -8.42
CA ALA A 85 -7.68 -3.68 -9.75
C ALA A 85 -9.21 -3.49 -9.76
N ALA A 86 -9.89 -3.98 -8.72
CA ALA A 86 -11.33 -3.88 -8.59
C ALA A 86 -11.80 -2.43 -8.39
N LEU A 87 -11.01 -1.62 -7.67
CA LEU A 87 -11.26 -0.18 -7.49
C LEU A 87 -11.01 0.64 -8.76
N CYS A 88 -10.12 0.15 -9.64
CA CYS A 88 -9.64 0.90 -10.80
C CYS A 88 -10.23 0.36 -12.10
N SER A 89 -11.56 0.26 -12.16
CA SER A 89 -12.26 -0.40 -13.26
C SER A 89 -12.29 0.43 -14.56
N GLN A 90 -12.24 1.77 -14.48
CA GLN A 90 -12.37 2.66 -15.66
C GLN A 90 -11.55 3.96 -15.55
N GLY A 91 -11.44 4.67 -16.67
CA GLY A 91 -10.93 6.04 -16.72
C GLY A 91 -9.45 6.22 -16.34
N PRO A 92 -9.07 7.40 -15.81
CA PRO A 92 -7.71 7.71 -15.39
C PRO A 92 -7.18 6.75 -14.29
N ALA A 93 -8.05 6.24 -13.42
CA ALA A 93 -7.68 5.29 -12.38
C ALA A 93 -7.18 3.97 -12.98
N ARG A 94 -7.78 3.49 -14.09
CA ARG A 94 -7.31 2.29 -14.78
C ARG A 94 -5.91 2.46 -15.36
N GLN A 95 -5.63 3.62 -15.96
CA GLN A 95 -4.30 3.90 -16.53
C GLN A 95 -3.24 3.95 -15.42
N ALA A 96 -3.54 4.62 -14.30
CA ALA A 96 -2.66 4.66 -13.14
C ALA A 96 -2.43 3.26 -12.54
N TYR A 97 -3.46 2.41 -12.51
CA TYR A 97 -3.35 1.01 -12.08
C TYR A 97 -2.40 0.19 -12.99
N GLU A 98 -2.48 0.33 -14.32
CA GLU A 98 -1.55 -0.38 -15.21
C GLU A 98 -0.09 0.05 -15.00
N ALA A 99 0.15 1.34 -14.77
CA ALA A 99 1.47 1.84 -14.42
C ALA A 99 1.98 1.26 -13.08
N LEU A 100 1.11 1.17 -12.08
CA LEU A 100 1.41 0.55 -10.79
C LEU A 100 1.75 -0.95 -10.95
N LYS A 101 0.93 -1.68 -11.72
CA LYS A 101 1.13 -3.10 -12.01
C LYS A 101 2.46 -3.35 -12.72
N LEU A 102 2.80 -2.52 -13.69
CA LEU A 102 4.11 -2.59 -14.38
C LEU A 102 5.27 -2.33 -13.41
N ALA A 103 5.15 -1.33 -12.53
CA ALA A 103 6.18 -1.04 -11.52
C ALA A 103 6.37 -2.20 -10.55
N GLN A 104 5.28 -2.85 -10.10
CA GLN A 104 5.36 -4.03 -9.25
C GLN A 104 6.01 -5.22 -9.97
N ALA A 105 5.69 -5.44 -11.24
CA ALA A 105 6.33 -6.50 -12.03
C ALA A 105 7.85 -6.25 -12.19
N GLN A 106 8.26 -5.00 -12.43
CA GLN A 106 9.68 -4.61 -12.48
C GLN A 106 10.38 -4.84 -11.14
N ARG A 107 9.70 -4.55 -10.02
CA ARG A 107 10.21 -4.80 -8.68
C ARG A 107 10.45 -6.30 -8.43
N ALA A 108 9.48 -7.14 -8.78
CA ALA A 108 9.61 -8.60 -8.62
C ALA A 108 10.76 -9.16 -9.46
N ALA A 109 10.86 -8.74 -10.73
CA ALA A 109 11.94 -9.16 -11.61
C ALA A 109 13.33 -8.71 -11.12
N ALA A 110 13.44 -7.50 -10.56
CA ALA A 110 14.70 -7.01 -9.97
C ALA A 110 15.12 -7.82 -8.73
N LEU A 111 14.16 -8.23 -7.90
CA LEU A 111 14.44 -9.09 -6.75
C LEU A 111 14.90 -10.48 -7.19
N GLU A 112 14.19 -11.09 -8.13
CA GLU A 112 14.55 -12.41 -8.67
C GLU A 112 15.94 -12.40 -9.33
N ALA A 113 16.27 -11.35 -10.08
CA ALA A 113 17.59 -11.19 -10.68
C ALA A 113 18.70 -11.09 -9.62
N LEU A 114 18.48 -10.34 -8.55
CA LEU A 114 19.43 -10.22 -7.45
C LEU A 114 19.60 -11.55 -6.68
N GLU A 115 18.49 -12.25 -6.40
CA GLU A 115 18.54 -13.55 -5.72
C GLU A 115 19.32 -14.57 -6.57
N ALA A 116 19.12 -14.57 -7.89
CA ALA A 116 19.86 -15.42 -8.82
C ALA A 116 21.36 -15.07 -8.86
N GLU A 117 21.70 -13.78 -8.86
CA GLU A 117 23.09 -13.31 -8.81
C GLU A 117 23.79 -13.78 -7.53
N LEU A 118 23.18 -13.53 -6.37
CA LEU A 118 23.70 -13.95 -5.07
C LEU A 118 23.79 -15.48 -4.93
N ALA A 119 22.80 -16.21 -5.43
CA ALA A 119 22.86 -17.67 -5.47
C ALA A 119 24.06 -18.15 -6.30
N GLY A 120 24.33 -17.50 -7.44
CA GLY A 120 25.48 -17.75 -8.29
C GLY A 120 26.81 -17.50 -7.58
N GLU A 121 26.96 -16.34 -6.93
CA GLU A 121 28.16 -15.98 -6.16
C GLU A 121 28.43 -16.99 -5.03
N MET A 122 27.40 -17.33 -4.26
CA MET A 122 27.50 -18.30 -3.18
C MET A 122 27.85 -19.70 -3.70
N SER A 123 27.26 -20.11 -4.82
CA SER A 123 27.56 -21.40 -5.46
C SER A 123 29.03 -21.48 -5.92
N GLN A 124 29.56 -20.40 -6.50
CA GLN A 124 30.97 -20.31 -6.89
C GLN A 124 31.90 -20.36 -5.66
N GLY A 125 31.53 -19.68 -4.57
CA GLY A 125 32.26 -19.73 -3.31
C GLY A 125 32.31 -21.14 -2.70
N LEU A 126 31.19 -21.86 -2.70
CA LEU A 126 31.13 -23.25 -2.25
C LEU A 126 31.98 -24.18 -3.13
N ALA A 127 31.89 -24.02 -4.46
CA ALA A 127 32.68 -24.80 -5.40
C ALA A 127 34.20 -24.60 -5.20
N ALA A 128 34.64 -23.37 -4.90
CA ALA A 128 36.03 -23.07 -4.60
C ALA A 128 36.53 -23.77 -3.31
N LEU A 129 35.63 -24.08 -2.38
CA LEU A 129 35.91 -24.84 -1.16
C LEU A 129 35.81 -26.37 -1.38
N GLY A 130 35.58 -26.83 -2.62
CA GLY A 130 35.38 -28.23 -2.94
C GLY A 130 34.01 -28.78 -2.54
N ILE A 131 33.07 -27.90 -2.16
CA ILE A 131 31.71 -28.25 -1.79
C ILE A 131 30.83 -28.11 -3.04
N GLY A 132 30.30 -29.23 -3.54
CA GLY A 132 29.46 -29.25 -4.74
C GLY A 132 28.38 -30.32 -4.70
N GLY A 133 27.53 -30.33 -5.72
CA GLY A 133 26.40 -31.25 -5.86
C GLY A 133 25.10 -30.73 -5.24
N ASP A 134 24.00 -31.47 -5.44
CA ASP A 134 22.62 -31.07 -5.07
C ASP A 134 22.41 -30.88 -3.56
N ALA A 135 23.38 -31.28 -2.73
CA ALA A 135 23.35 -31.16 -1.28
C ALA A 135 23.64 -29.72 -0.79
N ALA A 136 24.35 -28.90 -1.58
CA ALA A 136 24.68 -27.53 -1.23
C ALA A 136 23.78 -26.55 -2.00
N ARG A 137 22.63 -26.21 -1.42
CA ARG A 137 21.72 -25.21 -1.99
C ARG A 137 22.07 -23.82 -1.46
N PRO A 138 22.45 -22.86 -2.32
CA PRO A 138 22.66 -21.47 -1.90
C PRO A 138 21.40 -20.90 -1.26
N ASN A 139 21.58 -20.13 -0.19
CA ASN A 139 20.53 -19.34 0.43
C ASN A 139 20.89 -17.85 0.31
N PRO A 140 20.47 -17.15 -0.77
CA PRO A 140 20.77 -15.73 -0.98
C PRO A 140 20.43 -14.83 0.21
N ALA A 141 19.35 -15.12 0.93
CA ALA A 141 18.92 -14.34 2.09
C ALA A 141 19.89 -14.44 3.28
N ALA A 142 20.76 -15.46 3.31
CA ALA A 142 21.84 -15.58 4.30
C ALA A 142 23.11 -14.81 3.91
N HIS A 143 23.15 -14.19 2.72
CA HIS A 143 24.30 -13.40 2.30
C HIS A 143 24.45 -12.15 3.20
N PRO A 144 25.65 -11.84 3.73
CA PRO A 144 25.85 -10.70 4.64
C PRO A 144 25.39 -9.35 4.08
N GLU A 145 25.52 -9.17 2.76
CA GLU A 145 25.15 -7.94 2.07
C GLU A 145 23.75 -7.97 1.45
N TYR A 146 22.97 -9.03 1.69
CA TYR A 146 21.66 -9.25 1.05
C TYR A 146 20.75 -8.03 1.15
N GLN A 147 20.58 -7.49 2.36
CA GLN A 147 19.69 -6.36 2.61
C GLN A 147 20.15 -5.09 1.86
N ALA A 148 21.45 -4.77 1.91
CA ALA A 148 22.00 -3.60 1.25
C ALA A 148 21.86 -3.70 -0.28
N ARG A 149 22.10 -4.89 -0.85
CA ARG A 149 21.93 -5.12 -2.29
C ARG A 149 20.46 -5.10 -2.71
N CYS A 150 19.56 -5.63 -1.89
CA CYS A 150 18.12 -5.50 -2.11
C CYS A 150 17.68 -4.04 -2.14
N ASP A 151 18.10 -3.25 -1.16
CA ASP A 151 17.72 -1.84 -1.09
C ASP A 151 18.25 -1.05 -2.30
N ALA A 152 19.47 -1.34 -2.76
CA ALA A 152 20.02 -0.73 -3.97
C ALA A 152 19.28 -1.17 -5.24
N ALA A 153 19.07 -2.48 -5.44
CA ALA A 153 18.41 -3.02 -6.62
C ALA A 153 16.94 -2.59 -6.73
N LEU A 154 16.26 -2.45 -5.59
CA LEU A 154 14.84 -2.10 -5.54
C LEU A 154 14.58 -0.60 -5.47
N ALA A 155 15.60 0.25 -5.24
CA ALA A 155 15.42 1.70 -5.07
C ALA A 155 14.62 2.35 -6.21
N THR A 156 15.00 2.07 -7.46
CA THR A 156 14.31 2.62 -8.64
C THR A 156 12.88 2.08 -8.76
N ALA A 157 12.68 0.79 -8.51
CA ALA A 157 11.36 0.17 -8.61
C ALA A 157 10.41 0.68 -7.52
N ARG A 158 10.90 0.84 -6.28
CA ARG A 158 10.16 1.46 -5.15
C ARG A 158 9.77 2.90 -5.46
N ALA A 159 10.67 3.70 -6.02
CA ALA A 159 10.36 5.07 -6.40
C ALA A 159 9.25 5.15 -7.46
N LYS A 160 9.31 4.29 -8.49
CA LYS A 160 8.26 4.18 -9.51
C LYS A 160 6.92 3.73 -8.93
N LEU A 161 6.94 2.74 -8.04
CA LEU A 161 5.74 2.23 -7.38
C LEU A 161 5.07 3.30 -6.53
N LYS A 162 5.85 4.06 -5.75
CA LYS A 162 5.36 5.19 -4.96
C LYS A 162 4.75 6.28 -5.84
N ALA A 163 5.41 6.66 -6.94
CA ALA A 163 4.89 7.65 -7.88
C ALA A 163 3.59 7.19 -8.57
N ALA A 164 3.52 5.92 -8.96
CA ALA A 164 2.31 5.33 -9.54
C ALA A 164 1.17 5.28 -8.51
N GLY A 165 1.47 4.93 -7.25
CA GLY A 165 0.49 4.93 -6.15
C GLY A 165 -0.07 6.32 -5.85
N GLN A 166 0.77 7.36 -5.84
CA GLN A 166 0.31 8.74 -5.70
C GLN A 166 -0.59 9.18 -6.87
N THR A 167 -0.22 8.79 -8.09
CA THR A 167 -1.04 9.04 -9.29
C THR A 167 -2.40 8.34 -9.18
N LEU A 168 -2.42 7.11 -8.66
CA LEU A 168 -3.65 6.35 -8.44
C LEU A 168 -4.59 7.04 -7.45
N LEU A 169 -4.05 7.48 -6.30
CA LEU A 169 -4.81 8.22 -5.30
C LEU A 169 -5.42 9.50 -5.87
N GLN A 170 -4.65 10.25 -6.66
CA GLN A 170 -5.14 11.46 -7.33
C GLN A 170 -6.20 11.16 -8.39
N ALA A 171 -6.06 10.04 -9.12
CA ALA A 171 -7.02 9.64 -10.14
C ALA A 171 -8.36 9.22 -9.54
N LEU A 172 -8.33 8.52 -8.40
CA LEU A 172 -9.54 8.10 -7.68
C LEU A 172 -10.24 9.29 -7.01
N ALA A 173 -9.49 10.23 -6.42
CA ALA A 173 -10.07 11.44 -5.82
C ALA A 173 -10.74 12.39 -6.83
N ARG A 174 -10.45 12.26 -8.14
CA ARG A 174 -11.07 13.06 -9.21
C ARG A 174 -12.23 12.34 -9.92
N ALA A 175 -12.45 11.06 -9.59
CA ALA A 175 -13.49 10.24 -10.20
C ALA A 175 -14.80 10.23 -9.39
N GLU A 176 -14.75 10.69 -8.13
CA GLU A 176 -15.91 11.03 -7.29
C GLU A 176 -16.41 12.45 -7.58
#